data_AF-A0A7S3ADX5-F1
#
_entry.id   AF-A0A7S3ADX5-F1
#
_cell.length_a   1.000
_cell.length_b   1.000
_cell.length_c   1.000
_cell.angle_alpha   90.00
_cell.angle_beta   90.00
_cell.angle_gamma   90.00
#
_symmetry.space_group_name_H-M   'P 1'
#
loop_
_entity.id
_entity.type
_entity.pdbx_description
1 polymer ?
#
loop_
_entity_poly.entity_id
_entity_poly.type
_entity_poly.pdbx_seq_one_letter_code
_entity_poly.pdbx_strand_id
1 'polypeptide(L)'
;DGLAVLGLLPPRLRSRLEAVARGLELQMPIAFANEALASEIGAPFPSVLVTHGDDPWALLSAPARVNAIEEFLRRRALPMVAPVGDSNRRYAKSVREHPARLQAICVHRSGAQGAHEPSESTLTEVRAVTSRFGGVALFVSHDFFDNDPDQIAHFGLYESDLPALVVVSNRGGFEERTWKISGDGKHIGAERISSLLQRAVTESGVPSAAPGGWETLSVPACQSKQ
;
A
#
# COMPACT_ATOMS: atom_id res chain seq x y z
N ASP A 1 -12.66 -6.05 0.05
CA ASP A 1 -11.62 -5.08 -0.36
C ASP A 1 -12.25 -3.88 -1.05
N GLY A 2 -12.67 -2.86 -0.29
CA GLY A 2 -13.34 -1.66 -0.81
C GLY A 2 -12.40 -0.68 -1.53
N LEU A 3 -11.48 -1.19 -2.35
CA LEU A 3 -10.51 -0.39 -3.11
C LEU A 3 -11.10 0.00 -4.47
N ALA A 4 -11.15 1.30 -4.76
CA ALA A 4 -11.62 1.82 -6.04
C ALA A 4 -10.88 3.09 -6.45
N VAL A 5 -10.93 3.41 -7.75
CA VAL A 5 -10.44 4.69 -8.28
C VAL A 5 -11.64 5.56 -8.63
N LEU A 6 -11.68 6.78 -8.10
CA LEU A 6 -12.74 7.76 -8.38
C LEU A 6 -12.15 8.95 -9.15
N GLY A 7 -12.58 9.12 -10.40
CA GLY A 7 -12.25 10.28 -11.21
C GLY A 7 -13.25 11.41 -11.02
N LEU A 8 -12.90 12.43 -10.24
CA LEU A 8 -13.63 13.70 -10.14
C LEU A 8 -13.18 14.62 -11.28
N LEU A 9 -13.56 14.25 -12.50
CA LEU A 9 -13.00 14.82 -13.72
C LEU A 9 -14.10 15.33 -14.67
N PRO A 10 -13.88 16.48 -15.35
CA PRO A 10 -14.73 16.89 -16.45
C PRO A 10 -14.65 15.85 -17.59
N PRO A 11 -15.71 15.68 -18.41
CA PRO A 11 -15.78 14.61 -19.41
C PRO A 11 -14.54 14.48 -20.30
N ARG A 12 -13.96 15.62 -20.72
CA ARG A 12 -12.75 15.69 -21.56
C ARG A 12 -11.49 15.07 -20.96
N LEU A 13 -11.44 14.87 -19.63
CA LEU A 13 -10.29 14.29 -18.93
C LEU A 13 -10.51 12.83 -18.53
N ARG A 14 -11.73 12.30 -18.62
CA ARG A 14 -12.06 10.93 -18.20
C ARG A 14 -11.31 9.87 -19.01
N SER A 15 -11.24 10.04 -20.32
CA SER A 15 -10.53 9.14 -21.23
C SER A 15 -9.05 8.98 -20.90
N ARG A 16 -8.41 10.00 -20.30
CA ARG A 16 -7.01 9.92 -19.85
C ARG A 16 -6.86 8.97 -18.68
N LEU A 17 -7.75 9.07 -17.68
CA LEU A 17 -7.73 8.17 -16.53
C LEU A 17 -7.99 6.73 -16.96
N GLU A 18 -8.96 6.50 -17.83
CA GLU A 18 -9.27 5.15 -18.35
C GLU A 18 -8.08 4.55 -19.11
N ALA A 19 -7.44 5.34 -19.98
CA ALA A 19 -6.30 4.88 -20.76
C ALA A 19 -5.12 4.49 -19.85
N VAL A 20 -4.81 5.31 -18.84
CA VAL A 20 -3.76 5.03 -17.87
C VAL A 20 -4.10 3.78 -17.05
N ALA A 21 -5.31 3.70 -16.49
CA ALA A 21 -5.70 2.56 -15.67
C ALA A 21 -5.69 1.24 -16.44
N ARG A 22 -6.08 1.26 -17.72
CA ARG A 22 -5.95 0.11 -18.61
C ARG A 22 -4.49 -0.24 -18.89
N GLY A 23 -3.64 0.75 -19.16
CA GLY A 23 -2.20 0.54 -19.37
C GLY A 23 -1.49 -0.06 -18.16
N LEU A 24 -1.96 0.27 -16.95
CA LEU A 24 -1.49 -0.30 -15.69
C LEU A 24 -2.17 -1.63 -15.33
N GLU A 25 -3.13 -2.11 -16.14
CA GLU A 25 -3.91 -3.33 -15.89
C GLU A 25 -4.56 -3.37 -14.51
N LEU A 26 -5.09 -2.23 -14.04
CA LEU A 26 -5.73 -2.12 -12.73
C LEU A 26 -6.93 -3.06 -12.61
N GLN A 27 -6.94 -3.86 -11.54
CA GLN A 27 -7.98 -4.86 -11.24
C GLN A 27 -9.08 -4.32 -10.30
N MET A 28 -9.14 -3.02 -10.07
CA MET A 28 -10.16 -2.37 -9.23
C MET A 28 -11.17 -1.58 -10.08
N PRO A 29 -12.40 -1.37 -9.57
CA PRO A 29 -13.39 -0.53 -10.23
C PRO A 29 -12.90 0.90 -10.41
N ILE A 30 -13.27 1.51 -11.54
CA ILE A 30 -13.06 2.93 -11.83
C ILE A 30 -14.44 3.56 -11.97
N ALA A 31 -14.71 4.58 -11.16
CA ALA A 31 -15.94 5.36 -11.21
C ALA A 31 -15.65 6.81 -11.58
N PHE A 32 -16.63 7.47 -12.18
CA PHE A 32 -16.55 8.89 -12.52
C PHE A 32 -17.66 9.66 -11.84
N ALA A 33 -17.30 10.79 -11.27
CA ALA A 33 -18.27 11.69 -10.66
C ALA A 33 -18.06 13.13 -11.12
N ASN A 34 -18.99 14.00 -10.70
CA ASN A 34 -19.05 15.40 -11.08
C ASN A 34 -18.57 16.30 -9.94
N GLU A 35 -18.56 17.61 -10.21
CA GLU A 35 -18.15 18.64 -9.25
C GLU A 35 -19.06 18.70 -8.01
N ALA A 36 -20.34 18.35 -8.15
CA ALA A 36 -21.26 18.31 -7.01
C ALA A 36 -20.82 17.27 -5.97
N LEU A 37 -20.50 16.04 -6.41
CA LEU A 37 -19.97 15.02 -5.49
C LEU A 37 -18.60 15.43 -4.93
N ALA A 38 -17.74 16.05 -5.74
CA ALA A 38 -16.44 16.54 -5.28
C ALA A 38 -16.59 17.52 -4.11
N SER A 39 -17.53 18.46 -4.22
CA SER A 39 -17.86 19.40 -3.14
C SER A 39 -18.43 18.71 -1.91
N GLU A 40 -19.27 17.68 -2.08
CA GLU A 40 -19.88 16.94 -0.97
C GLU A 40 -18.84 16.19 -0.13
N ILE A 41 -17.84 15.61 -0.79
CA ILE A 41 -16.76 14.86 -0.12
C ILE A 41 -15.56 15.74 0.26
N GLY A 42 -15.61 17.05 -0.01
CA GLY A 42 -14.53 17.99 0.28
C GLY A 42 -13.28 17.82 -0.58
N ALA A 43 -13.39 17.23 -1.77
CA ALA A 43 -12.28 17.04 -2.69
C ALA A 43 -12.21 18.16 -3.75
N PRO A 44 -11.00 18.56 -4.19
CA PRO A 44 -10.85 19.53 -5.27
C PRO A 44 -11.33 18.95 -6.61
N PHE A 45 -11.85 19.81 -7.48
CA PHE A 45 -12.25 19.46 -8.84
C PHE A 45 -11.42 20.28 -9.85
N PRO A 46 -10.70 19.66 -10.81
CA PRO A 46 -10.61 18.23 -11.09
C PRO A 46 -9.58 17.48 -10.22
N SER A 47 -9.86 16.21 -9.90
CA SER A 47 -8.93 15.33 -9.20
C SER A 47 -9.16 13.83 -9.46
N VAL A 48 -8.18 13.01 -9.07
CA VAL A 48 -8.28 11.54 -9.07
C VAL A 48 -8.07 11.06 -7.64
N LEU A 49 -8.97 10.20 -7.16
CA LEU A 49 -8.88 9.60 -5.83
C LEU A 49 -8.66 8.10 -5.93
N VAL A 50 -7.92 7.56 -4.97
CA VAL A 50 -7.97 6.13 -4.64
C VAL A 50 -8.61 6.00 -3.27
N THR A 51 -9.74 5.31 -3.23
CA THR A 51 -10.51 5.07 -2.01
C THR A 51 -10.22 3.68 -1.47
N HIS A 52 -10.18 3.53 -0.16
CA HIS A 52 -9.92 2.24 0.49
C HIS A 52 -10.70 2.15 1.80
N GLY A 53 -11.90 1.57 1.79
CA GLY A 53 -12.70 1.34 3.01
C GLY A 53 -12.72 2.53 3.97
N ASP A 54 -12.34 2.28 5.23
CA ASP A 54 -12.28 3.26 6.31
C ASP A 54 -10.94 4.04 6.38
N ASP A 55 -10.00 3.73 5.48
CA ASP A 55 -8.70 4.37 5.45
C ASP A 55 -8.74 5.71 4.70
N PRO A 56 -7.88 6.68 5.08
CA PRO A 56 -7.80 7.95 4.38
C PRO A 56 -7.55 7.78 2.86
N TRP A 57 -8.29 8.52 2.06
CA TRP A 57 -8.24 8.43 0.61
C TRP A 57 -7.02 9.17 0.07
N ALA A 58 -6.31 8.56 -0.87
CA ALA A 58 -5.24 9.24 -1.58
C ALA A 58 -5.84 10.11 -2.68
N LEU A 59 -5.31 11.32 -2.85
CA LEU A 59 -5.79 12.32 -3.80
C LEU A 59 -4.64 12.83 -4.69
N LEU A 60 -4.90 12.93 -5.99
CA LEU A 60 -4.12 13.69 -6.95
C LEU A 60 -4.91 14.93 -7.39
N SER A 61 -4.46 16.10 -6.93
CA SER A 61 -4.97 17.41 -7.35
C SER A 61 -4.47 17.79 -8.74
N ALA A 62 -5.12 18.77 -9.37
CA ALA A 62 -4.69 19.29 -10.68
C ALA A 62 -3.22 19.80 -10.63
N PRO A 63 -2.44 19.64 -11.72
CA PRO A 63 -2.87 19.21 -13.05
C PRO A 63 -2.86 17.68 -13.27
N ALA A 64 -4.01 17.12 -13.68
CA ALA A 64 -4.18 15.72 -14.05
C ALA A 64 -3.58 15.39 -15.44
N ARG A 65 -2.25 15.52 -15.56
CA ARG A 65 -1.48 15.08 -16.73
C ARG A 65 -1.38 13.56 -16.72
N VAL A 66 -1.27 12.94 -17.90
CA VAL A 66 -1.18 11.47 -18.06
C VAL A 66 -0.11 10.87 -17.16
N ASN A 67 1.13 11.40 -17.21
CA ASN A 67 2.24 10.90 -16.39
C ASN A 67 2.00 11.07 -14.88
N ALA A 68 1.31 12.13 -14.46
CA ALA A 68 1.00 12.36 -13.05
C ALA A 68 -0.06 11.37 -12.55
N ILE A 69 -1.09 11.11 -13.35
CA ILE A 69 -2.11 10.08 -13.06
C ILE A 69 -1.44 8.70 -13.00
N GLU A 70 -0.56 8.41 -13.97
CA GLU A 70 0.14 7.13 -14.03
C GLU A 70 1.04 6.92 -12.80
N GLU A 71 1.87 7.89 -12.45
CA GLU A 71 2.73 7.80 -11.26
C GLU A 71 1.91 7.66 -9.98
N PHE A 72 0.82 8.44 -9.86
CA PHE A 72 -0.09 8.37 -8.73
C PHE A 72 -0.72 6.99 -8.59
N LEU A 73 -1.31 6.45 -9.66
CA LEU A 73 -1.96 5.14 -9.63
C LEU A 73 -0.97 4.00 -9.40
N ARG A 74 0.23 4.04 -10.00
CA ARG A 74 1.29 3.04 -9.75
C ARG A 74 1.65 2.94 -8.26
N ARG A 75 1.49 4.01 -7.48
CA ARG A 75 1.88 4.08 -6.07
C ARG A 75 0.73 3.98 -5.08
N ARG A 76 -0.47 4.36 -5.50
CA ARG A 76 -1.62 4.51 -4.60
C ARG A 76 -2.75 3.56 -4.92
N ALA A 77 -2.82 2.97 -6.12
CA ALA A 77 -3.82 1.97 -6.48
C ALA A 77 -3.48 0.57 -5.91
N LEU A 78 -3.15 0.54 -4.62
CA LEU A 78 -2.88 -0.65 -3.83
C LEU A 78 -3.55 -0.45 -2.47
N PRO A 79 -4.00 -1.54 -1.81
CA PRO A 79 -4.39 -1.43 -0.41
C PRO A 79 -3.19 -1.00 0.44
N MET A 80 -3.43 -0.42 1.62
CA MET A 80 -2.37 0.06 2.51
C MET A 80 -1.36 -1.04 2.85
N VAL A 81 -1.83 -2.29 2.95
CA VAL A 81 -1.01 -3.48 3.02
C VAL A 81 -1.48 -4.44 1.93
N ALA A 82 -0.64 -4.68 0.92
CA ALA A 82 -0.97 -5.54 -0.21
C ALA A 82 -0.78 -7.02 0.13
N PRO A 83 -1.83 -7.86 0.09
CA PRO A 83 -1.64 -9.29 0.20
C PRO A 83 -0.91 -9.84 -1.02
N VAL A 84 0.13 -10.63 -0.75
CA VAL A 84 0.89 -11.38 -1.74
C VAL A 84 0.85 -12.84 -1.35
N GLY A 85 0.37 -13.66 -2.29
CA GLY A 85 0.12 -15.08 -2.10
C GLY A 85 0.13 -15.81 -3.43
N ASP A 86 0.45 -17.11 -3.43
CA ASP A 86 0.31 -17.91 -4.64
C ASP A 86 -1.16 -18.07 -5.04
N SER A 87 -2.06 -18.18 -4.06
CA SER A 87 -3.50 -18.20 -4.30
C SER A 87 -4.09 -16.83 -4.67
N ASN A 88 -3.46 -15.73 -4.23
CA ASN A 88 -3.91 -14.37 -4.50
C ASN A 88 -2.87 -13.53 -5.25
N ARG A 89 -2.93 -13.60 -6.59
CA ARG A 89 -2.03 -12.87 -7.49
C ARG A 89 -2.54 -11.49 -7.91
N ARG A 90 -3.64 -11.01 -7.31
CA ARG A 90 -4.34 -9.77 -7.72
C ARG A 90 -3.41 -8.55 -7.77
N TYR A 91 -2.46 -8.46 -6.85
CA TYR A 91 -1.54 -7.32 -6.74
C TYR A 91 -0.11 -7.66 -7.16
N ALA A 92 0.18 -8.89 -7.61
CA ALA A 92 1.55 -9.36 -7.83
C ALA A 92 2.33 -8.48 -8.83
N LYS A 93 1.70 -8.10 -9.95
CA LYS A 93 2.29 -7.20 -10.95
C LYS A 93 2.57 -5.82 -10.36
N SER A 94 1.57 -5.22 -9.72
CA SER A 94 1.66 -3.89 -9.11
C SER A 94 2.70 -3.81 -8.00
N VAL A 95 2.85 -4.87 -7.19
CA VAL A 95 3.87 -4.99 -6.15
C VAL A 95 5.28 -5.09 -6.77
N ARG A 96 5.45 -5.94 -7.78
CA ARG A 96 6.74 -6.15 -8.47
C ARG A 96 7.23 -4.89 -9.19
N GLU A 97 6.32 -4.15 -9.81
CA GLU A 97 6.62 -2.95 -10.59
C GLU A 97 6.50 -1.66 -9.76
N HIS A 98 6.30 -1.79 -8.44
CA HIS A 98 6.08 -0.65 -7.57
C HIS A 98 7.36 0.22 -7.48
N PRO A 99 7.25 1.56 -7.58
CA PRO A 99 8.41 2.44 -7.58
C PRO A 99 8.95 2.76 -6.17
N ALA A 100 8.40 2.16 -5.12
CA ALA A 100 8.94 2.34 -3.77
C ALA A 100 10.33 1.72 -3.69
N ARG A 101 11.25 2.46 -3.06
CA ARG A 101 12.63 2.00 -2.85
C ARG A 101 12.76 1.10 -1.63
N LEU A 102 11.79 1.16 -0.72
CA LEU A 102 11.66 0.25 0.41
C LEU A 102 10.43 -0.62 0.24
N GLN A 103 10.56 -1.91 0.55
CA GLN A 103 9.45 -2.84 0.67
C GLN A 103 9.46 -3.43 2.07
N ALA A 104 8.36 -3.25 2.81
CA ALA A 104 8.12 -3.81 4.12
C ALA A 104 7.21 -5.03 3.99
N ILE A 105 7.76 -6.21 4.17
CA ILE A 105 7.11 -7.51 4.04
C ILE A 105 6.79 -8.01 5.44
N CYS A 106 5.51 -7.98 5.81
CA CYS A 106 5.03 -8.64 7.02
C CYS A 106 4.78 -10.11 6.69
N VAL A 107 5.62 -10.99 7.21
CA VAL A 107 5.46 -12.44 7.09
C VAL A 107 4.62 -12.91 8.27
N HIS A 108 3.48 -13.52 7.98
CA HIS A 108 2.48 -13.89 8.98
C HIS A 108 1.85 -15.24 8.66
N ARG A 109 0.93 -15.68 9.51
CA ARG A 109 0.10 -16.87 9.30
C ARG A 109 -1.36 -16.43 9.28
N SER A 110 -2.11 -16.73 8.22
CA SER A 110 -3.55 -16.42 8.17
C SER A 110 -4.44 -17.48 7.52
N GLY A 111 -3.90 -18.52 6.85
CA GLY A 111 -4.67 -19.23 5.84
C GLY A 111 -4.96 -20.72 6.01
N ALA A 112 -4.23 -21.49 6.82
CA ALA A 112 -4.35 -22.97 6.78
C ALA A 112 -4.49 -23.67 8.13
N GLN A 113 -4.19 -22.98 9.25
CA GLN A 113 -4.18 -23.58 10.59
C GLN A 113 -5.01 -22.81 11.64
N GLY A 114 -5.84 -21.87 11.20
CA GLY A 114 -6.70 -21.06 12.08
C GLY A 114 -6.13 -19.67 12.41
N ALA A 115 -6.91 -18.89 13.16
CA ALA A 115 -6.54 -17.54 13.58
C ALA A 115 -5.27 -17.58 14.44
N HIS A 116 -4.31 -16.72 14.12
CA HIS A 116 -3.09 -16.55 14.89
C HIS A 116 -3.05 -15.12 15.42
N GLU A 117 -3.57 -14.92 16.63
CA GLU A 117 -3.73 -13.61 17.26
C GLU A 117 -2.47 -12.73 17.18
N PRO A 118 -1.23 -13.23 17.40
CA PRO A 118 -0.04 -12.42 17.22
C PRO A 118 0.15 -11.87 15.79
N SER A 119 -0.19 -12.68 14.78
CA SER A 119 -0.10 -12.30 13.36
C SER A 119 -1.15 -11.26 12.99
N GLU A 120 -2.39 -11.44 13.40
CA GLU A 120 -3.48 -10.49 13.16
C GLU A 120 -3.22 -9.14 13.86
N SER A 121 -2.76 -9.20 15.11
CA SER A 121 -2.34 -8.02 15.87
C SER A 121 -1.20 -7.29 15.16
N THR A 122 -0.16 -8.01 14.74
CA THR A 122 0.97 -7.40 14.03
C THR A 122 0.55 -6.78 12.70
N LEU A 123 -0.35 -7.41 11.93
CA LEU A 123 -0.90 -6.83 10.70
C LEU A 123 -1.67 -5.53 10.98
N THR A 124 -2.40 -5.46 12.09
CA THR A 124 -3.11 -4.25 12.54
C THR A 124 -2.11 -3.13 12.85
N GLU A 125 -1.03 -3.44 13.56
CA GLU A 125 0.05 -2.49 13.87
C GLU A 125 0.78 -2.02 12.61
N VAL A 126 1.03 -2.92 11.64
CA VAL A 126 1.59 -2.55 10.33
C VAL A 126 0.67 -1.56 9.61
N ARG A 127 -0.64 -1.84 9.55
CA ARG A 127 -1.62 -0.93 8.93
C ARG A 127 -1.58 0.45 9.57
N ALA A 128 -1.57 0.54 10.89
CA ALA A 128 -1.49 1.81 11.61
C ALA A 128 -0.24 2.63 11.23
N VAL A 129 0.91 1.97 11.08
CA VAL A 129 2.19 2.62 10.76
C VAL A 129 2.29 3.04 9.28
N THR A 130 1.55 2.40 8.36
CA THR A 130 1.66 2.72 6.92
C THR A 130 1.34 4.17 6.59
N SER A 131 0.46 4.83 7.35
CA SER A 131 0.13 6.25 7.18
C SER A 131 1.37 7.16 7.32
N ARG A 132 2.28 6.84 8.25
CA ARG A 132 3.51 7.59 8.53
C ARG A 132 4.60 7.40 7.47
N PHE A 133 4.61 6.25 6.81
CA PHE A 133 5.61 5.87 5.81
C PHE A 133 5.01 5.76 4.40
N GLY A 134 3.80 6.31 4.20
CA GLY A 134 3.09 6.30 2.93
C GLY A 134 3.89 7.01 1.85
N GLY A 135 4.15 6.32 0.74
CA GLY A 135 4.97 6.84 -0.36
C GLY A 135 6.48 6.65 -0.17
N VAL A 136 6.93 6.27 1.02
CA VAL A 136 8.34 5.92 1.31
C VAL A 136 8.56 4.41 1.15
N ALA A 137 7.68 3.61 1.74
CA ALA A 137 7.72 2.16 1.67
C ALA A 137 6.44 1.59 1.06
N LEU A 138 6.58 0.49 0.34
CA LEU A 138 5.47 -0.39 -0.03
C LEU A 138 5.29 -1.41 1.10
N PHE A 139 4.06 -1.60 1.58
CA PHE A 139 3.75 -2.59 2.58
C PHE A 139 3.05 -3.79 1.97
N VAL A 140 3.55 -4.98 2.30
CA VAL A 140 3.07 -6.26 1.78
C VAL A 140 2.79 -7.19 2.96
N SER A 141 1.69 -7.93 2.88
CA SER A 141 1.41 -9.05 3.79
C SER A 141 1.64 -10.36 3.05
N HIS A 142 2.49 -11.21 3.61
CA HIS A 142 2.91 -12.48 3.04
C HIS A 142 2.49 -13.59 4.01
N ASP A 143 1.52 -14.42 3.61
CA ASP A 143 1.13 -15.58 4.39
C ASP A 143 2.11 -16.73 4.13
N PHE A 144 2.80 -17.17 5.18
CA PHE A 144 3.83 -18.21 5.12
C PHE A 144 3.31 -19.54 4.55
N PHE A 145 2.03 -19.86 4.72
CA PHE A 145 1.45 -21.12 4.23
C PHE A 145 0.77 -21.00 2.85
N ASP A 146 0.56 -19.77 2.36
CA ASP A 146 0.01 -19.51 1.01
C ASP A 146 1.11 -19.24 -0.02
N ASN A 147 2.37 -19.24 0.40
CA ASN A 147 3.52 -18.98 -0.46
C ASN A 147 4.54 -20.10 -0.27
N ASP A 148 5.43 -20.26 -1.25
CA ASP A 148 6.61 -21.09 -1.11
C ASP A 148 7.51 -20.58 0.05
N PRO A 149 7.73 -21.38 1.12
CA PRO A 149 8.57 -20.99 2.25
C PRO A 149 10.01 -20.62 1.87
N ASP A 150 10.52 -21.13 0.74
CA ASP A 150 11.86 -20.80 0.26
C ASP A 150 11.99 -19.31 -0.12
N GLN A 151 10.88 -18.65 -0.46
CA GLN A 151 10.85 -17.21 -0.76
C GLN A 151 11.17 -16.32 0.44
N ILE A 152 10.98 -16.80 1.67
CA ILE A 152 11.31 -16.04 2.88
C ILE A 152 12.49 -16.65 3.63
N ALA A 153 12.85 -17.91 3.35
CA ALA A 153 13.99 -18.58 3.95
C ALA A 153 15.33 -17.86 3.68
N HIS A 154 15.47 -17.17 2.54
CA HIS A 154 16.67 -16.38 2.23
C HIS A 154 16.88 -15.18 3.18
N PHE A 155 15.83 -14.74 3.89
CA PHE A 155 15.93 -13.77 4.97
C PHE A 155 16.29 -14.41 6.32
N GLY A 156 16.49 -15.73 6.36
CA GLY A 156 16.70 -16.51 7.57
C GLY A 156 15.50 -16.40 8.51
N LEU A 157 14.30 -16.57 7.96
CA LEU A 157 13.04 -16.65 8.70
C LEU A 157 12.47 -18.06 8.59
N TYR A 158 12.04 -18.58 9.73
CA TYR A 158 11.36 -19.85 9.84
C TYR A 158 9.98 -19.65 10.45
N GLU A 159 9.19 -20.70 10.41
CA GLU A 159 7.86 -20.72 11.00
C GLU A 159 7.86 -20.23 12.47
N SER A 160 8.86 -20.61 13.28
CA SER A 160 9.01 -20.20 14.69
C SER A 160 9.17 -18.69 14.93
N ASP A 161 9.62 -17.97 13.91
CA ASP A 161 9.94 -16.54 14.01
C ASP A 161 8.69 -15.66 13.77
N LEU A 162 7.61 -16.26 13.29
CA LEU A 162 6.41 -15.53 12.87
C LEU A 162 5.61 -15.02 14.08
N PRO A 163 4.96 -13.84 13.97
CA PRO A 163 5.03 -12.90 12.85
C PRO A 163 6.39 -12.20 12.76
N ALA A 164 6.83 -11.90 11.54
CA ALA A 164 8.06 -11.18 11.29
C ALA A 164 7.82 -9.99 10.35
N LEU A 165 8.68 -8.98 10.45
CA LEU A 165 8.70 -7.88 9.49
C LEU A 165 10.10 -7.78 8.89
N VAL A 166 10.17 -7.87 7.57
CA VAL A 166 11.38 -7.68 6.77
C VAL A 166 11.25 -6.39 5.99
N VAL A 167 12.27 -5.55 6.01
CA VAL A 167 12.36 -4.35 5.16
C VAL A 167 13.52 -4.54 4.22
N VAL A 168 13.26 -4.42 2.93
CA VAL A 168 14.27 -4.56 1.87
C VAL A 168 14.39 -3.24 1.13
N SER A 169 15.62 -2.79 0.87
CA SER A 169 15.87 -1.66 -0.03
C SER A 169 16.27 -2.16 -1.41
N ASN A 170 15.49 -1.79 -2.43
CA ASN A 170 15.81 -2.11 -3.81
C ASN A 170 16.45 -0.87 -4.48
N ARG A 171 17.77 -0.86 -4.64
CA ARG A 171 18.46 0.01 -5.60
C ARG A 171 18.88 -0.87 -6.77
N GLY A 172 18.42 -0.54 -7.98
CA GLY A 172 18.61 -1.31 -9.22
C GLY A 172 20.07 -1.48 -9.65
N GLY A 173 20.84 -2.24 -8.89
CA GLY A 173 22.24 -2.55 -9.10
C GLY A 173 23.05 -2.50 -7.81
N PHE A 174 23.23 -3.68 -7.20
CA PHE A 174 24.40 -4.13 -6.43
C PHE A 174 24.46 -4.03 -4.88
N GLU A 175 23.58 -3.33 -4.16
CA GLU A 175 23.50 -3.52 -2.69
C GLU A 175 22.04 -3.56 -2.21
N GLU A 176 21.46 -4.77 -2.19
CA GLU A 176 20.25 -5.04 -1.42
C GLU A 176 20.62 -4.97 0.07
N ARG A 177 19.92 -4.11 0.82
CA ARG A 177 20.03 -4.05 2.27
C ARG A 177 18.73 -4.52 2.88
N THR A 178 18.88 -5.31 3.94
CA THR A 178 17.76 -5.95 4.60
C THR A 178 17.81 -5.69 6.10
N TRP A 179 16.67 -5.31 6.64
CA TRP A 179 16.45 -5.16 8.08
C TRP A 179 15.29 -6.07 8.47
N LYS A 180 15.40 -6.74 9.61
CA LYS A 180 14.32 -7.60 10.10
C LYS A 180 14.08 -7.46 11.58
N ILE A 181 12.85 -7.74 11.98
CA ILE A 181 12.45 -8.02 13.36
C ILE A 181 11.57 -9.26 13.38
N SER A 182 11.86 -10.15 14.32
CA SER A 182 11.04 -11.33 14.63
C SER A 182 10.13 -11.02 15.81
N GLY A 183 8.95 -11.64 15.78
CA GLY A 183 8.02 -11.71 16.90
C GLY A 183 8.35 -12.87 17.85
N ASP A 184 9.08 -13.88 17.37
CA ASP A 184 9.38 -15.13 18.12
C ASP A 184 8.09 -15.75 18.71
N GLY A 185 7.05 -15.86 17.87
CA GLY A 185 5.71 -16.29 18.28
C GLY A 185 4.85 -15.22 18.98
N LYS A 186 5.36 -14.00 19.16
CA LYS A 186 4.65 -12.88 19.82
C LYS A 186 4.34 -11.74 18.87
N HIS A 187 3.39 -10.90 19.25
CA HIS A 187 3.02 -9.72 18.47
C HIS A 187 4.19 -8.71 18.41
N ILE A 188 4.31 -8.02 17.28
CA ILE A 188 5.23 -6.90 17.09
C ILE A 188 4.43 -5.59 17.09
N GLY A 189 4.67 -4.73 18.07
CA GLY A 189 3.95 -3.45 18.19
C GLY A 189 4.45 -2.34 17.26
N ALA A 190 3.61 -1.33 17.02
CA ALA A 190 3.87 -0.19 16.13
C ALA A 190 5.18 0.54 16.43
N GLU A 191 5.60 0.66 17.69
CA GLU A 191 6.86 1.32 18.05
C GLU A 191 8.08 0.57 17.50
N ARG A 192 8.08 -0.77 17.59
CA ARG A 192 9.16 -1.61 17.05
C ARG A 192 9.17 -1.57 15.52
N ILE A 193 7.99 -1.63 14.91
CA ILE A 193 7.80 -1.52 13.45
C ILE A 193 8.30 -0.17 12.95
N SER A 194 7.87 0.92 13.58
CA SER A 194 8.27 2.29 13.24
C SER A 194 9.77 2.49 13.41
N SER A 195 10.36 1.96 14.48
CA SER A 195 11.81 2.02 14.72
C SER A 195 12.60 1.31 13.62
N LEU A 196 12.14 0.12 13.18
CA LEU A 196 12.78 -0.61 12.09
C LEU A 196 12.72 0.16 10.78
N LEU A 197 11.55 0.69 10.44
CA LEU A 197 11.34 1.47 9.20
C LEU A 197 12.15 2.76 9.22
N GLN A 198 12.19 3.48 10.34
CA GLN A 198 12.99 4.69 10.49
C GLN A 198 14.48 4.38 10.29
N ARG A 199 14.98 3.29 10.88
CA ARG A 199 16.35 2.82 10.67
C ARG A 199 16.62 2.51 9.20
N ALA A 200 15.72 1.76 8.55
CA ALA A 200 15.85 1.42 7.13
C ALA A 200 15.87 2.66 6.23
N VAL A 201 15.01 3.65 6.49
CA VAL A 201 14.99 4.94 5.76
C VAL A 201 16.33 5.66 5.91
N THR A 202 16.82 5.80 7.15
CA THR A 202 18.09 6.48 7.44
C THR A 202 19.28 5.78 6.79
N GLU A 203 19.38 4.46 6.91
CA GLU A 203 20.52 3.69 6.41
C GLU A 203 20.50 3.46 4.88
N SER A 204 19.32 3.49 4.25
CA SER A 204 19.17 3.38 2.79
C SER A 204 19.31 4.72 2.04
N GLY A 205 19.19 5.84 2.76
CA GLY A 205 19.15 7.18 2.19
C GLY A 205 17.95 7.41 1.27
N VAL A 206 16.85 6.68 1.48
CA VAL A 206 15.60 6.91 0.74
C VAL A 206 14.96 8.21 1.25
N PRO A 207 14.49 9.11 0.35
CA PRO A 207 13.82 10.32 0.77
C PRO A 207 12.59 10.01 1.63
N SER A 208 12.45 10.68 2.76
CA SER A 208 11.35 10.50 3.71
C SER A 208 10.04 11.15 3.26
N ALA A 209 10.04 11.91 2.17
CA ALA A 209 8.88 12.66 1.69
C ALA A 209 8.27 12.02 0.44
N ALA A 210 6.93 11.94 0.41
CA ALA A 210 6.20 11.61 -0.80
C ALA A 210 6.45 12.68 -1.89
N PRO A 211 6.38 12.31 -3.19
CA PRO A 211 6.41 13.27 -4.29
C PRO A 211 5.36 14.38 -4.10
N GLY A 212 5.74 15.62 -4.45
CA GLY A 212 4.88 16.79 -4.25
C GLY A 212 3.61 16.75 -5.10
N GLY A 213 2.50 17.28 -4.55
CA GLY A 213 1.19 17.36 -5.22
C GLY A 213 0.26 16.18 -4.94
N TRP A 214 0.66 15.25 -4.08
CA TRP A 214 -0.22 14.21 -3.54
C TRP A 214 -0.68 14.58 -2.16
N GLU A 215 -1.97 14.40 -1.92
CA GLU A 215 -2.63 14.75 -0.69
C GLU A 215 -3.38 13.53 -0.15
N THR A 216 -3.76 13.61 1.12
CA THR A 216 -4.59 12.62 1.77
C THR A 216 -5.88 13.32 2.21
N LEU A 217 -7.01 12.75 1.85
CA LEU A 217 -8.33 13.20 2.24
C LEU A 217 -8.91 12.25 3.29
N SER A 218 -9.39 12.77 4.40
CA SER A 218 -10.11 11.96 5.39
C SER A 218 -11.37 11.36 4.75
N VAL A 219 -11.71 10.13 5.14
CA VAL A 219 -12.96 9.51 4.70
C VAL A 219 -14.13 10.42 5.14
N PRO A 220 -15.05 10.80 4.23
CA PRO A 220 -16.24 11.54 4.61
C PRO A 220 -17.01 10.76 5.66
N ALA A 221 -17.40 11.42 6.76
CA ALA A 221 -18.31 10.79 7.70
C ALA A 221 -19.59 10.43 6.95
N CYS A 222 -19.93 9.14 6.88
CA CYS A 222 -21.23 8.71 6.39
C CYS A 222 -22.30 9.38 7.25
N GLN A 223 -22.89 10.47 6.77
CA GLN A 223 -24.09 11.02 7.36
C GLN A 223 -25.20 10.03 7.03
N SER A 224 -25.43 9.08 7.94
CA SER A 224 -26.66 8.30 7.95
C SER A 224 -27.80 9.30 8.02
N LYS A 225 -28.44 9.58 6.89
CA LYS A 225 -29.72 10.28 6.90
C LYS A 225 -30.69 9.39 7.67
N GLN A 226 -30.99 9.79 8.90
CA GLN A 226 -32.17 9.31 9.63
C GLN A 226 -33.42 9.83 8.94
#